data_AF-A0A0C2MG65-F1
#
_entry.id   AF-A0A0C2MG65-F1
#
_cell.length_a   1.000
_cell.length_b   1.000
_cell.length_c   1.000
_cell.angle_alpha   90.00
_cell.angle_beta   90.00
_cell.angle_gamma   90.00
#
_symmetry.space_group_name_H-M   'P 1'
#
loop_
_entity.id
_entity.type
_entity.pdbx_description
1 polymer ?
#
loop_
_entity_poly.entity_id
_entity_poly.type
_entity_poly.pdbx_seq_one_letter_code
_entity_poly.pdbx_strand_id
1 'polypeptide(L)'
;MNIPGFASKIGHHIFQYRSLCFSTSAVLHMPVSVFKIPPQKRRQVGQDIRNIKIRLVVNQGREQREVGRLLILPHSTINNIVERYEATNSTKPGRRGGAKRTVLADEIIEKMG
;
A
#
# COMPACT_ATOMS: atom_id res chain seq x y z
N MET A 1 -36.89 -7.39 -15.60
CA MET A 1 -36.41 -8.65 -15.01
C MET A 1 -35.73 -8.30 -13.70
N ASN A 2 -36.41 -8.63 -12.59
CA ASN A 2 -36.02 -8.33 -11.21
C ASN A 2 -35.22 -9.53 -10.67
N ILE A 3 -34.04 -9.29 -10.11
CA ILE A 3 -33.28 -10.31 -9.36
C ILE A 3 -33.44 -9.95 -7.88
N PRO A 4 -34.21 -10.72 -7.09
CA PRO A 4 -34.38 -10.47 -5.66
C PRO A 4 -33.13 -10.86 -4.85
N GLY A 5 -32.88 -10.10 -3.79
CA GLY A 5 -31.79 -10.30 -2.85
C GLY A 5 -31.90 -11.58 -2.02
N PHE A 6 -30.75 -12.08 -1.59
CA PHE A 6 -30.64 -13.12 -0.57
C PHE A 6 -29.98 -12.56 0.68
N ALA A 7 -30.77 -12.56 1.75
CA ALA A 7 -30.40 -12.18 3.09
C ALA A 7 -29.51 -13.24 3.76
N SER A 8 -28.56 -12.73 4.53
CA SER A 8 -28.14 -13.15 5.88
C SER A 8 -28.53 -14.55 6.38
N LYS A 9 -27.50 -15.36 6.68
CA LYS A 9 -27.48 -16.59 7.52
C LYS A 9 -26.01 -17.08 7.47
N ILE A 10 -25.22 -17.34 8.51
CA ILE A 10 -25.35 -17.92 9.86
C ILE A 10 -24.05 -17.46 10.59
N GLY A 11 -24.01 -16.98 11.83
CA GLY A 11 -24.44 -17.66 13.06
C GLY A 11 -23.22 -18.26 13.77
N HIS A 12 -22.79 -17.58 14.83
CA HIS A 12 -22.08 -18.07 16.03
C HIS A 12 -21.41 -19.46 15.98
N HIS A 13 -20.08 -19.48 16.05
CA HIS A 13 -19.35 -20.57 16.70
C HIS A 13 -18.43 -19.98 17.77
N ILE A 14 -19.01 -19.79 18.96
CA ILE A 14 -18.30 -19.45 20.19
C ILE A 14 -18.23 -20.72 21.04
N PHE A 15 -17.03 -21.03 21.50
CA PHE A 15 -16.66 -21.92 22.62
C PHE A 15 -17.00 -23.42 22.54
N GLN A 16 -15.95 -24.24 22.49
CA GLN A 16 -15.72 -25.28 23.50
C GLN A 16 -14.29 -25.80 23.38
N TYR A 17 -13.39 -25.38 24.28
CA TYR A 17 -12.32 -26.25 24.74
C TYR A 17 -12.25 -26.15 26.26
N ARG A 18 -12.78 -27.19 26.89
CA ARG A 18 -12.71 -27.47 28.32
C ARG A 18 -11.26 -27.66 28.73
N SER A 19 -10.89 -26.93 29.76
CA SER A 19 -9.97 -27.27 30.85
C SER A 19 -9.36 -28.68 30.83
N LEU A 20 -8.04 -28.74 30.67
CA LEU A 20 -7.20 -29.75 31.32
C LEU A 20 -6.05 -29.00 32.01
N CYS A 21 -6.13 -28.94 33.34
CA CYS A 21 -5.02 -28.56 34.19
C CYS A 21 -4.00 -29.70 34.17
N PHE A 22 -2.75 -29.42 33.80
CA PHE A 22 -1.61 -30.19 34.27
C PHE A 22 -0.45 -29.25 34.56
N SER A 23 -0.07 -29.25 35.82
CA SER A 23 1.12 -28.64 36.40
C SER A 23 2.38 -29.26 35.77
N THR A 24 3.28 -28.42 35.23
CA THR A 24 4.74 -28.54 35.38
C THR A 24 5.42 -27.40 34.61
N SER A 25 5.94 -26.43 35.37
CA SER A 25 7.27 -25.84 35.24
C SER A 25 8.05 -26.11 33.94
N ALA A 26 7.74 -25.37 32.88
CA ALA A 26 8.69 -25.08 31.81
C ALA A 26 8.13 -23.92 30.98
N VAL A 27 8.38 -22.68 31.41
CA VAL A 27 8.35 -21.54 30.48
C VAL A 27 9.54 -21.74 29.56
N LEU A 28 9.39 -22.61 28.56
CA LEU A 28 10.26 -22.61 27.40
C LEU A 28 10.00 -21.28 26.73
N HIS A 29 10.87 -20.33 27.07
CA HIS A 29 11.06 -19.08 26.38
C HIS A 29 11.48 -19.44 24.95
N MET A 30 10.50 -19.76 24.11
CA MET A 30 10.72 -19.96 22.68
C MET A 30 11.18 -18.60 22.14
N PRO A 31 12.41 -18.47 21.62
CA PRO A 31 12.78 -17.24 20.95
C PRO A 31 11.88 -17.13 19.72
N VAL A 32 11.03 -16.12 19.71
CA VAL A 32 10.35 -15.67 18.48
C VAL A 32 11.48 -15.29 17.55
N SER A 33 11.92 -16.24 16.74
CA SER A 33 12.88 -16.02 15.68
C SER A 33 12.15 -15.11 14.71
N VAL A 34 12.43 -13.81 14.81
CA VAL A 34 11.91 -12.79 13.92
C VAL A 34 12.51 -13.08 12.56
N PHE A 35 11.86 -13.95 11.80
CA PHE A 35 12.13 -14.17 10.39
C PHE A 35 11.94 -12.82 9.71
N LYS A 36 13.05 -12.13 9.45
CA LYS A 36 13.10 -10.89 8.68
C LYS A 36 12.70 -11.24 7.25
N ILE A 37 11.41 -11.12 6.95
CA ILE A 37 10.89 -11.20 5.59
C ILE A 37 11.58 -10.06 4.80
N PRO A 38 12.31 -10.37 3.71
CA PRO A 38 12.99 -9.34 2.94
C PRO A 38 11.96 -8.36 2.37
N PRO A 39 12.24 -7.05 2.39
CA PRO A 39 11.30 -6.05 1.89
C PRO A 39 11.03 -6.31 0.41
N GLN A 40 9.77 -6.57 0.06
CA GLN A 40 9.40 -6.81 -1.32
C GLN A 40 9.67 -5.57 -2.18
N LYS A 41 10.35 -5.77 -3.32
CA LYS A 41 10.68 -4.72 -4.28
C LYS A 41 9.38 -4.12 -4.83
N ARG A 42 9.07 -2.88 -4.43
CA ARG A 42 7.87 -2.15 -4.88
C ARG A 42 7.91 -1.98 -6.40
N ARG A 43 7.13 -2.78 -7.13
CA ARG A 43 6.96 -2.66 -8.59
C ARG A 43 6.36 -1.27 -8.89
N GLN A 44 6.93 -0.57 -9.86
CA GLN A 44 6.40 0.72 -10.25
C GLN A 44 5.10 0.52 -11.03
N VAL A 45 4.06 1.24 -10.63
CA VAL A 45 2.88 1.42 -11.46
C VAL A 45 3.26 2.28 -12.66
N GLY A 46 3.01 1.75 -13.87
CA GLY A 46 3.24 2.44 -15.13
C GLY A 46 2.46 3.75 -15.23
N GLN A 47 2.96 4.67 -16.06
CA GLN A 47 2.38 6.01 -16.17
C GLN A 47 0.94 5.97 -16.73
N ASP A 48 0.67 5.07 -17.67
CA ASP A 48 -0.64 4.94 -18.31
C ASP A 48 -1.72 4.57 -17.30
N ILE A 49 -1.41 3.62 -16.40
CA ILE A 49 -2.32 3.20 -15.33
C ILE A 49 -2.62 4.38 -14.39
N ARG A 50 -1.63 5.21 -14.08
CA ARG A 50 -1.84 6.42 -13.26
C ARG A 50 -2.78 7.40 -13.96
N ASN A 51 -2.57 7.64 -15.25
CA ASN A 51 -3.39 8.55 -16.04
C ASN A 51 -4.84 8.05 -16.13
N ILE A 52 -5.03 6.76 -16.45
CA ILE A 52 -6.36 6.13 -16.51
C ILE A 52 -7.07 6.26 -15.15
N LYS A 53 -6.36 5.95 -14.06
CA LYS A 53 -6.89 6.04 -12.70
C LYS A 53 -7.36 7.45 -12.35
N ILE A 54 -6.53 8.47 -12.59
CA ILE A 54 -6.91 9.87 -12.30
C ILE A 54 -8.13 10.28 -13.13
N ARG A 55 -8.17 9.90 -14.41
CA ARG A 55 -9.34 10.16 -15.26
C ARG A 55 -10.62 9.51 -14.70
N LEU A 56 -10.54 8.27 -14.23
CA LEU A 56 -11.71 7.56 -13.67
C LEU A 56 -12.17 8.13 -12.32
N VAL A 57 -11.22 8.45 -11.42
CA VAL A 57 -11.57 8.91 -10.06
C VAL A 57 -11.91 10.40 -10.05
N VAL A 58 -11.06 11.25 -10.63
CA VAL A 58 -11.21 12.71 -10.54
C VAL A 58 -12.19 13.25 -11.57
N ASN A 59 -12.09 12.81 -12.83
CA ASN A 59 -12.92 13.37 -13.89
C ASN A 59 -14.31 12.71 -13.95
N GLN A 60 -14.41 11.42 -13.62
CA GLN A 60 -15.68 10.68 -13.69
C GLN A 60 -16.30 10.41 -12.30
N GLY A 61 -15.63 10.75 -11.21
CA GLY A 61 -16.16 10.58 -9.85
C GLY A 61 -16.36 9.12 -9.43
N ARG A 62 -15.66 8.16 -10.04
CA ARG A 62 -15.80 6.73 -9.71
C ARG A 62 -15.26 6.42 -8.32
N GLU A 63 -15.86 5.43 -7.65
CA GLU A 63 -15.38 4.96 -6.35
C GLU A 63 -13.97 4.35 -6.49
N GLN A 64 -13.07 4.73 -5.59
CA GLN A 64 -11.68 4.25 -5.58
C GLN A 64 -11.58 2.72 -5.46
N ARG A 65 -12.51 2.10 -4.74
CA ARG A 65 -12.58 0.64 -4.56
C ARG A 65 -12.94 -0.08 -5.86
N GLU A 66 -13.88 0.46 -6.62
CA GLU A 66 -14.28 -0.06 -7.93
C GLU A 66 -13.11 0.04 -8.91
N VAL A 67 -12.47 1.20 -9.01
CA VAL A 67 -11.30 1.43 -9.87
C VAL A 67 -10.13 0.52 -9.50
N GLY A 68 -9.95 0.24 -8.20
CA GLY A 68 -8.93 -0.69 -7.74
C GLY A 68 -9.12 -2.13 -8.18
N ARG A 69 -10.38 -2.59 -8.19
CA ARG A 69 -10.74 -3.91 -8.73
C ARG A 69 -10.51 -3.97 -10.24
N LEU A 70 -10.89 -2.92 -10.97
CA LEU A 70 -10.73 -2.83 -12.42
C LEU A 70 -9.25 -2.84 -12.86
N LEU A 71 -8.39 -2.12 -12.13
CA LEU A 71 -6.97 -1.99 -12.47
C LEU A 71 -6.06 -2.99 -11.74
N ILE A 72 -6.63 -3.88 -10.93
CA ILE A 72 -5.91 -4.86 -10.09
C ILE A 72 -4.80 -4.17 -9.28
N LEU A 73 -5.15 -3.03 -8.68
CA LEU A 73 -4.22 -2.23 -7.86
C LEU A 73 -4.55 -2.37 -6.37
N PRO A 74 -3.53 -2.43 -5.49
CA PRO A 74 -3.75 -2.36 -4.06
C PRO A 74 -4.38 -1.02 -3.66
N HIS A 75 -5.31 -1.04 -2.71
CA HIS A 75 -5.97 0.18 -2.20
C HIS A 75 -4.98 1.26 -1.76
N SER A 76 -3.89 0.88 -1.10
CA SER A 76 -2.82 1.79 -0.69
C SER A 76 -2.14 2.49 -1.87
N THR A 77 -2.01 1.81 -3.01
CA THR A 77 -1.42 2.39 -4.21
C THR A 77 -2.36 3.41 -4.85
N ILE A 78 -3.67 3.13 -4.79
CA ILE A 78 -4.71 4.03 -5.27
C ILE A 78 -4.69 5.31 -4.43
N ASN A 79 -4.80 5.22 -3.11
CA ASN A 79 -4.74 6.40 -2.23
C ASN A 79 -3.49 7.24 -2.48
N ASN A 80 -2.31 6.64 -2.44
CA ASN A 80 -1.05 7.36 -2.64
C ASN A 80 -0.99 8.13 -3.97
N ILE A 81 -1.59 7.59 -5.04
CA ILE A 81 -1.64 8.28 -6.32
C ILE A 81 -2.70 9.40 -6.31
N VAL A 82 -3.83 9.25 -5.60
CA VAL A 82 -4.87 10.31 -5.51
C VAL A 82 -4.33 11.46 -4.68
N GLU A 83 -3.88 11.17 -3.46
CA GLU A 83 -3.35 12.17 -2.53
C GLU A 83 -2.23 13.00 -3.16
N ARG A 84 -1.32 12.34 -3.90
CA ARG A 84 -0.29 13.08 -4.61
C ARG A 84 -0.86 13.94 -5.73
N TYR A 85 -1.80 13.42 -6.51
CA TYR A 85 -2.41 14.21 -7.58
C TYR A 85 -3.11 15.45 -7.00
N GLU A 86 -3.81 15.33 -5.88
CA GLU A 86 -4.41 16.46 -5.17
C GLU A 86 -3.34 17.46 -4.68
N ALA A 87 -2.20 16.96 -4.19
CA ALA A 87 -1.12 17.82 -3.71
C ALA A 87 -0.33 18.53 -4.82
N THR A 88 -0.11 17.89 -5.97
CA THR A 88 0.80 18.39 -7.02
C THR A 88 0.14 18.67 -8.36
N ASN A 89 -1.14 18.34 -8.52
CA ASN A 89 -1.88 18.36 -9.79
C ASN A 89 -1.15 17.64 -10.94
N SER A 90 -0.34 16.63 -10.61
CA SER A 90 0.50 15.92 -11.57
C SER A 90 0.37 14.41 -11.42
N THR A 91 0.20 13.74 -12.56
CA THR A 91 0.15 12.27 -12.60
C THR A 91 1.54 11.63 -12.59
N LYS A 92 2.62 12.42 -12.72
CA LYS A 92 3.99 11.91 -12.86
C LYS A 92 4.54 11.38 -11.53
N PRO A 93 5.31 10.27 -11.54
CA PRO A 93 6.11 9.85 -10.40
C PRO A 93 7.06 10.99 -9.97
N GLY A 94 7.24 11.17 -8.67
CA GLY A 94 8.28 12.03 -8.13
C GLY A 94 9.65 11.47 -8.52
N ARG A 95 10.62 12.37 -8.70
CA ARG A 95 12.00 11.99 -9.04
C ARG A 95 12.52 11.01 -7.98
N ARG A 96 12.90 9.82 -8.41
CA ARG A 96 13.60 8.87 -7.55
C ARG A 96 15.04 9.34 -7.37
N GLY A 97 15.65 8.96 -6.25
CA GLY A 97 16.93 9.48 -5.76
C GLY A 97 18.03 9.64 -6.82
N GLY A 98 18.97 10.50 -6.48
CA GLY A 98 20.20 10.77 -7.21
C GLY A 98 21.13 11.55 -6.29
N ALA A 99 22.40 11.69 -6.67
CA ALA A 99 23.30 12.56 -5.93
C ALA A 99 22.70 13.97 -5.89
N LYS A 100 22.45 14.49 -4.68
CA LYS A 100 22.09 15.91 -4.53
C LYS A 100 23.33 16.68 -4.99
N ARG A 101 23.19 17.51 -6.02
CA ARG A 101 24.25 18.44 -6.38
C ARG A 101 24.33 19.45 -5.23
N THR A 102 25.33 19.29 -4.36
CA THR A 102 25.64 20.27 -3.34
C THR A 102 26.21 21.49 -4.06
N VAL A 103 25.52 22.63 -3.97
CA VAL A 103 25.92 23.93 -4.53
C VAL A 103 27.35 24.31 -4.11
N LEU A 104 27.83 23.80 -2.98
CA LEU A 104 29.21 23.89 -2.52
C LEU A 104 30.26 23.40 -3.53
N ALA A 105 29.93 22.43 -4.39
CA ALA A 105 30.86 21.93 -5.39
C ALA A 105 31.12 22.96 -6.51
N ASP A 106 30.11 23.76 -6.87
CA ASP A 106 30.25 24.76 -7.93
C ASP A 106 31.09 25.96 -7.44
N GLU A 107 30.88 26.42 -6.19
CA GLU A 107 31.69 27.49 -5.57
C GLU A 107 33.17 27.10 -5.35
N ILE A 108 33.45 25.83 -5.08
CA ILE A 108 34.83 25.32 -4.92
C ILE A 108 35.52 25.22 -6.27
N ILE A 109 34.79 24.78 -7.31
CA ILE A 109 35.33 24.65 -8.67
C ILE A 109 35.61 26.03 -9.29
N GLU A 110 34.75 27.03 -9.05
CA GLU A 110 34.98 28.42 -9.51
C GLU A 110 36.20 29.08 -8.85
N LYS A 111 36.55 28.70 -7.62
CA LYS A 111 37.72 29.25 -6.90
C LYS A 111 39.04 28.54 -7.20
N MET A 112 39.00 27.38 -7.87
CA MET A 112 40.18 26.60 -8.27
C MET A 112 40.51 26.72 -9.76
N GLY A 113 39.76 27.54 -10.51
CA GLY A 113 40.00 27.86 -11.92
C GLY A 113 40.71 29.19 -12.11
#